data_AF-A0A3D3EWR9-F1
#
_entry.id   AF-A0A3D3EWR9-F1
#
_cell.length_a   1.000
_cell.length_b   1.000
_cell.length_c   1.000
_cell.angle_alpha   90.00
_cell.angle_beta   90.00
_cell.angle_gamma   90.00
#
_symmetry.space_group_name_H-M   'P 1'
#
loop_
_entity.id
_entity.type
_entity.pdbx_description
1 polymer ?
#
loop_
_entity_poly.entity_id
_entity_poly.type
_entity_poly.pdbx_seq_one_letter_code
_entity_poly.pdbx_strand_id
1 'polypeptide(L)' 'LFGLLLSACAQNLRILHTNDSHAAYEPASNGQGGYLALEYHLDEARSERRNSLWLDAGDMQTGSII' A
#
# COMPACT_ATOMS: atom_id res chain seq x y z
N LEU A 1 19.62 30.23 22.37
CA LEU A 1 18.73 29.05 22.34
C LEU A 1 17.71 29.30 21.22
N PHE A 2 17.98 28.82 20.00
CA PHE A 2 17.05 29.02 18.86
C PHE A 2 15.94 27.96 18.98
N GLY A 3 14.76 28.37 19.43
CA GLY A 3 13.58 27.52 19.48
C GLY A 3 13.04 27.28 18.07
N LEU A 4 13.02 26.02 17.65
CA LEU A 4 12.40 25.61 16.40
C LEU A 4 10.87 25.76 16.56
N LEU A 5 10.31 26.82 15.98
CA LEU A 5 8.86 26.97 15.86
C LEU A 5 8.35 25.98 14.82
N LEU A 6 7.93 24.78 15.24
CA LEU A 6 7.15 23.89 14.38
C LEU A 6 5.77 24.51 14.20
N SER A 7 5.54 25.11 13.03
CA SER A 7 4.20 25.48 12.60
C SER A 7 3.43 24.22 12.25
N ALA A 8 2.45 23.86 13.07
CA ALA A 8 1.53 22.77 12.77
C ALA A 8 0.51 23.25 11.73
N CYS A 9 0.61 22.74 10.51
CA CYS A 9 -0.39 22.95 9.46
C CYS A 9 -0.97 21.61 9.02
N ALA A 10 -2.24 21.62 8.58
CA ALA A 10 -2.90 20.44 8.08
C ALA A 10 -2.11 19.81 6.93
N GLN A 11 -1.94 18.50 6.98
CA GLN A 11 -1.24 17.73 5.95
C GLN A 11 -2.22 16.78 5.28
N ASN A 12 -2.11 16.66 3.96
CA ASN A 12 -2.76 15.57 3.25
C ASN A 12 -1.95 14.28 3.45
N LEU A 13 -2.64 13.19 3.76
CA LEU A 13 -2.09 11.84 3.84
C LEU A 13 -2.93 10.93 2.94
N ARG A 14 -2.30 10.22 2.02
CA ARG A 14 -2.96 9.15 1.24
C ARG A 14 -2.77 7.83 1.98
N ILE A 15 -3.85 7.15 2.30
CA ILE A 15 -3.82 5.79 2.87
C ILE A 15 -4.29 4.84 1.77
N LEU A 16 -3.41 3.92 1.39
CA LEU A 16 -3.72 2.79 0.53
C LEU A 16 -3.85 1.57 1.43
N HIS A 17 -4.78 0.66 1.14
CA HIS A 17 -4.87 -0.57 1.88
C HIS A 17 -5.19 -1.78 1.01
N THR A 18 -4.73 -2.93 1.48
CA THR A 18 -5.12 -4.27 1.02
C THR A 18 -5.69 -5.05 2.19
N ASN A 19 -6.40 -6.13 1.89
CA ASN A 19 -6.97 -7.06 2.85
C ASN A 19 -7.25 -8.40 2.14
N ASP A 20 -7.36 -9.49 2.90
CA ASP A 20 -7.89 -10.78 2.42
C ASP A 20 -7.15 -11.29 1.17
N SER A 21 -5.83 -11.15 1.16
CA SER A 21 -5.03 -11.61 0.02
C SER A 21 -5.03 -13.13 -0.09
N HIS A 22 -5.29 -13.87 0.99
CA HIS A 22 -5.48 -15.33 0.94
C HIS A 22 -4.38 -16.08 0.16
N ALA A 23 -3.12 -15.67 0.34
CA ALA A 23 -1.94 -16.15 -0.39
C ALA A 23 -1.99 -15.97 -1.93
N ALA A 24 -2.77 -15.04 -2.46
CA ALA A 24 -2.79 -14.64 -3.87
C ALA A 24 -1.57 -13.79 -4.27
N TYR A 25 -0.37 -14.33 -4.06
CA TYR A 25 0.90 -13.66 -4.36
C TYR A 25 1.15 -13.53 -5.87
N GLU A 26 0.72 -14.54 -6.64
CA GLU A 26 0.83 -14.59 -8.09
C GLU A 26 -0.46 -14.15 -8.78
N PRO A 27 -0.41 -13.73 -10.05
CA PRO A 27 -1.60 -13.43 -10.83
C PRO A 27 -2.52 -14.65 -10.96
N ALA A 28 -3.82 -14.42 -10.98
CA ALA A 28 -4.82 -15.42 -11.33
C ALA A 28 -4.66 -15.90 -12.79
N SER A 29 -5.36 -16.97 -13.16
CA SER A 29 -5.31 -17.54 -14.52
C SER A 29 -5.71 -16.57 -15.64
N ASN A 30 -6.44 -15.51 -15.31
CA ASN A 30 -6.79 -14.42 -16.22
C ASN A 30 -5.79 -13.24 -16.21
N GLY A 31 -4.66 -13.38 -15.51
CA GLY A 31 -3.62 -12.36 -15.39
C GLY A 31 -3.90 -11.24 -14.38
N GLN A 32 -4.96 -11.34 -13.57
CA GLN A 32 -5.31 -10.30 -12.59
C GLN A 32 -4.64 -10.51 -11.24
N GLY A 33 -4.31 -9.41 -10.56
CA GLY A 33 -3.80 -9.42 -9.19
C GLY A 33 -2.33 -9.82 -9.09
N GLY A 34 -1.95 -10.35 -7.93
CA GLY A 34 -0.57 -10.65 -7.58
C GLY A 34 0.20 -9.46 -7.03
N TYR A 35 1.21 -9.74 -6.21
CA TYR A 35 1.97 -8.74 -5.48
C TYR A 35 2.88 -7.90 -6.38
N LEU A 36 3.28 -8.43 -7.54
CA LEU A 36 4.03 -7.66 -8.53
C LEU A 36 3.18 -6.53 -9.14
N ALA A 37 1.92 -6.81 -9.47
CA ALA A 37 0.98 -5.80 -9.95
C ALA A 37 0.62 -4.80 -8.83
N LEU A 38 0.46 -5.29 -7.60
CA LEU A 38 0.26 -4.42 -6.44
C LEU A 38 1.41 -3.42 -6.27
N GLU A 39 2.67 -3.87 -6.30
CA GLU A 39 3.82 -2.98 -6.12
C GLU A 39 3.91 -1.93 -7.24
N TYR A 40 3.65 -2.32 -8.49
CA TYR A 40 3.57 -1.36 -9.60
C TYR A 40 2.54 -0.25 -9.32
N HIS A 41 1.34 -0.60 -8.85
CA HIS A 41 0.31 0.38 -8.52
C HIS A 41 0.64 1.19 -7.27
N LEU A 42 1.31 0.60 -6.27
CA LEU A 42 1.78 1.32 -5.09
C LEU A 42 2.83 2.36 -5.48
N ASP A 43 3.76 2.03 -6.36
CA ASP A 43 4.78 2.97 -6.86
C ASP A 43 4.18 4.14 -7.64
N GLU A 44 3.23 3.87 -8.54
CA GLU A 44 2.49 4.92 -9.23
C GLU A 44 1.76 5.82 -8.21
N ALA A 45 1.06 5.25 -7.23
CA ALA A 45 0.36 6.01 -6.21
C ALA A 45 1.29 6.84 -5.31
N ARG A 46 2.48 6.31 -4.99
CA ARG A 46 3.53 7.02 -4.22
C ARG A 46 4.12 8.18 -5.04
N SER A 47 4.24 8.03 -6.36
CA SER A 47 4.72 9.09 -7.26
C SER A 47 3.77 10.30 -7.32
N GLU A 48 2.45 10.08 -7.17
CA GLU A 48 1.44 11.14 -7.18
C GLU A 48 1.39 11.94 -5.86
N ARG A 49 1.70 11.30 -4.73
CA ARG A 49 1.58 11.89 -3.39
C ARG A 49 2.70 11.42 -2.47
N ARG A 50 3.61 12.35 -2.15
CA ARG A 50 4.75 12.14 -1.23
C ARG A 50 4.34 11.56 0.13
N ASN A 51 3.30 12.12 0.75
CA ASN A 51 2.81 11.65 2.03
C ASN A 51 1.80 10.53 1.79
N SER A 52 2.29 9.29 1.72
CA SER A 52 1.46 8.10 1.56
C SER A 52 1.85 7.00 2.55
N LEU A 53 0.88 6.18 2.90
CA LEU A 53 1.03 4.99 3.73
C LEU A 53 0.27 3.85 3.04
N TRP A 54 0.91 2.69 2.91
CA TRP A 54 0.23 1.45 2.55
C TRP A 54 0.11 0.56 3.78
N LEU A 55 -1.07 -0.03 3.97
CA LEU A 55 -1.40 -0.92 5.08
C LEU A 55 -2.00 -2.22 4.53
N ASP A 56 -1.61 -3.35 5.11
CA ASP A 56 -2.31 -4.62 4.89
C ASP A 56 -3.16 -4.94 6.13
N ALA A 57 -4.44 -5.23 5.93
CA ALA A 57 -5.39 -5.47 7.02
C ALA A 57 -5.44 -6.94 7.49
N GLY A 58 -4.58 -7.81 6.95
CA GLY A 58 -4.50 -9.21 7.36
C GLY A 58 -5.33 -10.15 6.48
N ASP A 59 -5.44 -11.40 6.97
CA ASP A 59 -5.86 -12.56 6.19
C ASP A 59 -5.03 -12.74 4.90
N MET A 60 -3.72 -12.55 5.06
CA MET A 60 -2.72 -12.69 4.00
C MET A 60 -2.41 -14.15 3.68
N GLN A 61 -2.61 -15.06 4.65
CA GLN A 61 -2.21 -16.45 4.56
C GLN A 61 -3.40 -17.34 4.19
N THR A 62 -3.13 -18.49 3.54
CA THR A 62 -4.11 -19.54 3.22
C THR A 62 -5.19 -19.12 2.21
N GLY A 63 -5.38 -19.94 1.15
CA GLY A 63 -6.39 -19.72 0.10
C GLY A 63 -5.85 -19.91 -1.32
N SER A 64 -4.53 -19.94 -1.46
CA SER A 64 -3.81 -20.42 -2.63
C SER A 64 -2.99 -21.68 -2.30
N ILE A 65 -2.74 -22.50 -3.33
CA ILE A 65 -1.79 -23.64 -3.27
C ILE A 65 -0.33 -23.21 -3.47
N ILE A 66 -0.13 -21.91 -3.73
CA ILE A 66 1.18 -21.23 -3.74
C ILE A 66 1.42 -20.62 -2.36
#